data_AF-A0A3C1C029-F1
#
_entry.id   AF-A0A3C1C029-F1
#
_cell.length_a   1.000
_cell.length_b   1.000
_cell.length_c   1.000
_cell.angle_alpha   90.00
_cell.angle_beta   90.00
_cell.angle_gamma   90.00
#
_symmetry.space_group_name_H-M   'P 1'
#
loop_
_entity.id
_entity.type
_entity.pdbx_description
1 polymer ?
#
loop_
_entity_poly.entity_id
_entity_poly.type
_entity_poly.pdbx_seq_one_letter_code
_entity_poly.pdbx_strand_id
1 'polypeptide(L)' 'HRQLRSKRLRYSELDNIPGIGPKRKQELLKQFKSLNAIGQATLPELERLLPKDAAGAVYSHFQKKRS' A
#
# COMPACT_ATOMS: atom_id res chain seq x y z
N HIS A 1 6.83 24.57 -6.77
CA HIS A 1 5.88 23.72 -7.53
C HIS A 1 6.33 22.25 -7.51
N ARG A 2 5.89 21.42 -6.54
CA ARG A 2 6.26 19.98 -6.46
C ARG A 2 5.06 19.05 -6.14
N GLN A 3 3.84 19.58 -6.10
CA GLN A 3 2.69 18.86 -5.53
C GLN A 3 1.76 18.18 -6.56
N LEU A 4 1.93 18.46 -7.86
CA LEU A 4 0.98 18.00 -8.87
C LEU A 4 1.33 16.65 -9.50
N ARG A 5 2.59 16.18 -9.40
CA ARG A 5 3.01 14.89 -9.99
C ARG A 5 2.73 13.67 -9.09
N SER A 6 2.52 13.89 -7.78
CA SER A 6 2.34 12.82 -6.79
C SER A 6 0.94 12.22 -6.74
N LYS A 7 -0.03 12.72 -7.51
CA LYS A 7 -1.42 12.20 -7.51
C LYS A 7 -1.67 11.09 -8.53
N ARG A 8 -1.04 11.14 -9.71
CA ARG A 8 -1.19 10.10 -10.75
C ARG A 8 -0.47 8.80 -10.44
N LEU A 9 0.64 8.86 -9.69
CA LEU A 9 1.41 7.67 -9.32
C LEU A 9 0.72 6.79 -8.28
N ARG A 10 -0.28 7.31 -7.54
CA ARG A 10 -0.88 6.63 -6.39
C ARG A 10 -1.55 5.31 -6.76
N TYR A 11 -2.28 5.28 -7.88
CA TYR A 11 -3.03 4.08 -8.28
C TYR A 11 -2.15 2.87 -8.62
N SER A 12 -0.93 3.12 -9.10
CA SER A 12 0.02 2.09 -9.52
C SER A 12 0.93 1.58 -8.40
N GLU A 13 0.94 2.21 -7.22
CA GLU A 13 1.90 1.86 -6.16
C GLU A 13 1.65 0.45 -5.64
N LEU A 14 0.39 0.09 -5.41
CA LEU A 14 0.04 -1.28 -4.99
C LEU A 14 0.35 -2.34 -6.05
N ASP A 15 0.23 -2.00 -7.33
CA ASP A 15 0.51 -2.94 -8.42
C ASP A 15 2.02 -3.17 -8.62
N ASN A 16 2.86 -2.22 -8.18
CA ASN A 16 4.32 -2.36 -8.20
C ASN A 16 4.87 -3.15 -7.00
N ILE A 17 4.02 -3.57 -6.06
CA ILE A 17 4.46 -4.32 -4.89
C ILE A 17 4.47 -5.81 -5.22
N PRO A 18 5.66 -6.45 -5.25
CA PRO A 18 5.76 -7.88 -5.51
C PRO A 18 5.01 -8.66 -4.43
N GLY A 19 4.14 -9.58 -4.85
CA GLY A 19 3.28 -10.37 -3.94
C GLY A 19 1.92 -9.74 -3.63
N ILE A 20 1.67 -8.49 -4.02
CA ILE A 20 0.32 -7.88 -3.97
C ILE A 20 -0.34 -8.00 -5.34
N GLY A 21 -1.11 -9.07 -5.49
CA GLY A 21 -1.99 -9.23 -6.65
C GLY A 21 -3.28 -8.39 -6.53
N PRO A 22 -4.08 -8.33 -7.61
CA PRO A 22 -5.33 -7.55 -7.67
C PRO A 22 -6.31 -7.94 -6.56
N LYS A 23 -6.37 -9.21 -6.17
CA LYS A 23 -7.22 -9.71 -5.07
C LYS A 23 -6.86 -9.05 -3.72
N ARG A 24 -5.57 -9.00 -3.38
CA ARG A 24 -5.07 -8.41 -2.13
C ARG A 24 -5.24 -6.90 -2.12
N LYS A 25 -4.99 -6.26 -3.26
CA LYS A 25 -5.26 -4.84 -3.47
C LYS A 25 -6.73 -4.50 -3.22
N GLN A 26 -7.66 -5.30 -3.75
CA GLN A 26 -9.09 -5.10 -3.50
C GLN A 26 -9.45 -5.25 -2.02
N GLU A 27 -8.94 -6.28 -1.34
CA GLU A 27 -9.18 -6.47 0.10
C GLU A 27 -8.66 -5.28 0.92
N LEU A 28 -7.44 -4.81 0.64
CA LEU A 28 -6.88 -3.63 1.27
C LEU A 28 -7.71 -2.37 0.98
N LEU A 29 -8.12 -2.15 -0.26
CA LEU A 29 -8.95 -1.01 -0.63
C LEU A 29 -10.34 -1.09 0.02
N LYS A 30 -10.89 -2.28 0.20
CA LYS A 30 -12.17 -2.49 0.87
C LYS A 30 -12.08 -2.15 2.35
N GLN A 31 -10.98 -2.53 3.01
CA GLN A 31 -10.81 -2.30 4.44
C GLN A 31 -10.35 -0.87 4.77
N PHE A 32 -9.31 -0.39 4.10
CA PHE A 32 -8.69 0.91 4.38
C PHE A 32 -9.31 2.06 3.58
N LYS A 33 -10.17 1.77 2.59
CA LYS A 33 -10.87 2.73 1.71
C LYS A 33 -9.99 3.58 0.80
N SER A 34 -8.70 3.73 1.09
CA SER A 34 -7.77 4.54 0.29
C SER A 34 -6.33 4.07 0.40
N LEU A 35 -5.54 4.36 -0.63
CA LEU A 35 -4.09 4.10 -0.64
C LEU A 35 -3.34 4.84 0.46
N ASN A 36 -3.77 6.07 0.77
CA ASN A 36 -3.20 6.83 1.88
C ASN A 36 -3.43 6.11 3.21
N ALA A 37 -4.62 5.57 3.43
CA ALA A 37 -4.92 4.80 4.64
C ALA A 37 -4.11 3.49 4.69
N ILE A 38 -3.89 2.82 3.56
CA ILE A 38 -2.99 1.65 3.48
C ILE A 38 -1.55 2.03 3.85
N GLY A 39 -1.06 3.17 3.37
CA GLY A 39 0.27 3.68 3.72
C GLY A 39 0.40 4.23 5.14
N GLN A 40 -0.72 4.55 5.79
CA GLN A 40 -0.77 4.90 7.23
C GLN A 40 -1.04 3.68 8.11
N ALA A 41 -1.52 2.58 7.55
CA ALA A 41 -1.78 1.36 8.26
C ALA A 41 -0.47 0.81 8.85
N THR A 42 -0.60 0.23 10.03
CA THR A 42 0.53 -0.40 10.71
C THR A 42 0.79 -1.80 10.15
N LEU A 43 2.03 -2.28 10.26
CA LEU A 43 2.38 -3.65 9.87
C LEU A 43 1.40 -4.71 10.42
N PRO A 44 1.04 -4.73 11.72
CA PRO A 44 0.08 -5.70 12.25
C PRO A 44 -1.33 -5.58 11.66
N GLU A 45 -1.78 -4.39 11.24
CA GLU A 45 -3.07 -4.24 10.56
C GLU A 45 -3.05 -4.83 9.15
N LEU A 46 -1.92 -4.72 8.45
CA LEU A 46 -1.72 -5.35 7.15
C LEU A 46 -1.60 -6.87 7.30
N GLU A 47 -0.89 -7.37 8.33
CA GLU A 47 -0.74 -8.80 8.64
C GLU A 47 -2.06 -9.48 9.01
N ARG A 48 -3.06 -8.74 9.49
CA ARG A 48 -4.41 -9.27 9.74
C ARG A 48 -5.15 -9.63 8.45
N LEU A 49 -4.83 -8.97 7.34
CA LEU A 49 -5.49 -9.15 6.05
C LEU A 49 -4.63 -9.96 5.08
N LEU A 50 -3.31 -9.95 5.28
CA LEU A 50 -2.33 -10.47 4.35
C LEU A 50 -1.28 -11.31 5.09
N PRO A 51 -0.64 -12.27 4.41
CA PRO A 51 0.53 -12.95 4.94
C PRO A 51 1.65 -11.96 5.28
N LYS A 52 2.51 -12.32 6.24
CA LYS A 52 3.65 -11.50 6.69
C LYS A 52 4.51 -10.99 5.54
N ASP A 53 4.77 -11.83 4.53
CA ASP A 53 5.54 -11.43 3.33
C ASP A 53 4.89 -10.26 2.58
N ALA A 54 3.59 -10.34 2.35
CA ALA A 54 2.85 -9.33 1.61
C ALA A 54 2.64 -8.06 2.45
N ALA A 55 2.35 -8.20 3.74
CA ALA A 55 2.22 -7.08 4.67
C ALA A 55 3.54 -6.30 4.80
N GLY A 56 4.66 -7.02 4.94
CA GLY A 56 6.00 -6.45 4.97
C GLY A 56 6.34 -5.71 3.68
N ALA A 57 6.07 -6.31 2.51
CA ALA A 57 6.30 -5.68 1.22
C ALA A 57 5.54 -4.35 1.08
N VAL A 58 4.26 -4.32 1.49
CA VAL A 58 3.44 -3.11 1.49
C VAL A 58 4.01 -2.05 2.43
N TYR A 59 4.24 -2.43 3.69
CA TYR A 59 4.73 -1.53 4.72
C TYR A 59 6.08 -0.91 4.35
N SER A 60 7.03 -1.71 3.88
CA SER A 60 8.34 -1.24 3.42
C SER A 60 8.23 -0.31 2.21
N HIS A 61 7.33 -0.58 1.26
CA HIS A 61 7.14 0.26 0.08
C HIS A 61 6.66 1.67 0.45
N PHE A 62 5.66 1.76 1.33
CA PHE A 62 5.13 3.04 1.79
C PHE A 62 6.09 3.81 2.71
N GLN A 63 6.90 3.11 3.52
CA GLN A 63 7.93 3.77 4.35
C GLN A 63 9.09 4.32 3.53
N LYS A 64 9.59 3.59 2.53
CA LYS A 64 10.75 4.03 1.70
C LYS A 64 10.51 5.34 0.96
N LYS A 65 9.25 5.70 0.69
CA LYS A 65 8.89 6.92 -0.04
C LYS A 65 8.79 8.18 0.85
N ARG A 66 8.88 8.00 2.16
CA ARG A 66 8.78 9.08 3.15
C ARG A 66 10.14 9.70 3.51
N SER A 67 11.25 9.12 3.02
CA SER A 67 12.62 9.63 3.11
C SER A 67 13.03 10.44 1.88
#